data_AF-A0A3D2NC70-F1
#
_entry.id   AF-A0A3D2NC70-F1
#
_cell.length_a   1.000
_cell.length_b   1.000
_cell.length_c   1.000
_cell.angle_alpha   90.00
_cell.angle_beta   90.00
_cell.angle_gamma   90.00
#
_symmetry.space_group_name_H-M   'P 1'
#
loop_
_entity.id
_entity.type
_entity.pdbx_description
1 polymer ?
#
loop_
_entity_poly.entity_id
_entity_poly.type
_entity_poly.pdbx_seq_one_letter_code
_entity_poly.pdbx_strand_id
1 'polypeptide(L)'
;YVQAPIFVFREFMRHRIASYNEESGRYRELRPVFYVPAPERNLLQVGKPGAYEFLPGTPEQVALVDETTRTASIAAFEAYQRMLEAGVAREVARIVLPLNIFSSMYVTVNARSLMNFLSLRTKREGTHFPSFPQREIEMCAEKMENAFRELMPLTYAAFNANGRVAP
;
A
#
# COMPACT_ATOMS: atom_id res chain seq x y z
N TYR A 1 -13.07 -0.55 4.94
CA TYR A 1 -12.80 -1.46 3.80
C TYR A 1 -11.68 -0.86 2.97
N VAL A 2 -10.66 -1.64 2.60
CA VAL A 2 -9.48 -1.16 1.88
C VAL A 2 -9.24 -2.06 0.66
N GLN A 3 -8.93 -1.45 -0.48
CA GLN A 3 -8.40 -2.13 -1.66
C GLN A 3 -7.04 -1.53 -1.98
N ALA A 4 -6.01 -2.36 -1.99
CA ALA A 4 -4.66 -1.95 -2.36
C ALA A 4 -3.87 -3.16 -2.89
N PRO A 5 -2.72 -2.93 -3.52
CA PRO A 5 -1.82 -4.00 -3.93
C PRO A 5 -1.27 -4.81 -2.76
N ILE A 6 -0.91 -6.07 -3.00
CA ILE A 6 -0.33 -6.95 -1.99
C ILE A 6 0.93 -6.32 -1.34
N PHE A 7 1.79 -5.63 -2.10
CA PHE A 7 2.96 -4.97 -1.49
C PHE A 7 2.59 -3.91 -0.45
N VAL A 8 1.47 -3.19 -0.63
CA VAL A 8 0.93 -2.22 0.33
C VAL A 8 0.35 -2.94 1.55
N PHE A 9 -0.36 -4.06 1.35
CA PHE A 9 -0.92 -4.85 2.44
C PHE A 9 0.16 -5.44 3.36
N ARG A 10 1.31 -5.85 2.79
CA ARG A 10 2.45 -6.32 3.57
C ARG A 10 2.98 -5.25 4.54
N GLU A 11 2.87 -3.97 4.18
CA GLU A 11 3.22 -2.87 5.08
C GLU A 11 2.13 -2.57 6.11
N PHE A 12 0.84 -2.65 5.72
CA PHE A 12 -0.29 -2.52 6.63
C PHE A 12 -0.21 -3.54 7.76
N MET A 13 -0.02 -4.81 7.42
CA MET A 13 -0.07 -5.94 8.36
C MET A 13 1.13 -5.98 9.34
N ARG A 14 2.06 -5.03 9.26
CA ARG A 14 3.07 -4.81 10.31
C ARG A 14 2.51 -4.14 11.55
N HIS A 15 1.34 -3.51 11.45
CA HIS A 15 0.65 -2.85 12.57
C HIS A 15 -0.16 -3.87 13.36
N ARG A 16 0.51 -4.52 14.31
CA ARG A 16 -0.02 -5.68 15.06
C ARG A 16 -1.22 -5.37 15.97
N ILE A 17 -1.43 -4.11 16.34
CA ILE A 17 -2.57 -3.68 17.17
C ILE A 17 -3.76 -3.33 16.26
N ALA A 18 -4.17 -4.28 15.45
CA ALA A 18 -5.25 -4.15 14.48
C ALA A 18 -5.86 -5.52 14.21
N SER A 19 -7.06 -5.55 13.65
CA SER A 19 -7.70 -6.77 13.15
C SER A 19 -7.80 -6.71 11.64
N TYR A 20 -7.32 -7.75 10.97
CA TYR A 20 -7.31 -7.86 9.51
C TYR A 20 -8.14 -9.06 9.05
N ASN A 21 -8.91 -8.87 7.98
CA ASN A 21 -9.55 -9.95 7.24
C ASN A 21 -9.39 -9.68 5.75
N GLU A 22 -8.51 -10.44 5.09
CA GLU A 22 -8.14 -10.26 3.68
C GLU A 22 -8.80 -11.31 2.79
N GLU A 23 -9.17 -10.92 1.56
CA GLU A 23 -9.53 -11.86 0.49
C GLU A 23 -8.41 -12.89 0.26
N SER A 24 -8.78 -14.16 0.24
CA SER A 24 -7.81 -15.26 0.14
C SER A 24 -7.80 -15.85 -1.27
N GLY A 25 -6.65 -15.72 -1.94
CA GLY A 25 -6.38 -16.43 -3.21
C GLY A 25 -6.34 -17.97 -3.09
N ARG A 26 -6.46 -18.55 -1.88
CA ARG A 26 -6.64 -20.02 -1.71
C ARG A 26 -8.08 -20.42 -1.98
N TYR A 27 -9.02 -19.57 -1.56
CA TYR A 27 -10.44 -19.87 -1.61
C TYR A 27 -11.10 -19.33 -2.87
N ARG A 28 -10.57 -18.25 -3.45
CA ARG A 28 -11.14 -17.61 -4.63
C ARG A 28 -10.09 -17.38 -5.71
N GLU A 29 -10.53 -17.39 -6.95
CA GLU A 29 -9.75 -16.89 -8.06
C GLU A 29 -9.57 -15.38 -7.96
N LEU A 30 -8.33 -14.88 -8.07
CA LEU A 30 -8.03 -13.46 -7.99
C LEU A 30 -8.39 -12.75 -9.30
N ARG A 31 -8.88 -11.50 -9.18
CA ARG A 31 -9.24 -10.68 -10.33
C ARG A 31 -7.98 -10.10 -11.01
N PRO A 32 -7.98 -9.89 -12.34
CA PRO A 32 -6.86 -9.29 -13.08
C PRO A 32 -6.76 -7.77 -12.87
N VAL A 33 -6.69 -7.33 -11.62
CA VAL A 33 -6.57 -5.90 -11.27
C VAL A 33 -5.19 -5.68 -10.67
N PHE A 34 -4.37 -4.88 -11.33
CA PHE A 34 -2.98 -4.65 -10.97
C PHE A 34 -2.70 -3.16 -10.80
N TYR A 35 -1.81 -2.83 -9.88
CA TYR A 35 -1.32 -1.47 -9.72
C TYR A 35 -0.24 -1.15 -10.73
N VAL A 36 -0.41 0.01 -11.35
CA VAL A 36 0.58 0.68 -12.18
C VAL A 36 0.73 2.09 -11.61
N PRO A 37 1.96 2.55 -11.32
CA PRO A 37 2.19 3.91 -10.84
C PRO A 37 1.63 4.95 -11.81
N ALA A 38 1.00 5.99 -11.26
CA ALA A 38 0.59 7.16 -12.05
C ALA A 38 1.83 8.00 -12.45
N PRO A 39 1.76 8.82 -13.52
CA PRO A 39 2.89 9.64 -13.98
C PRO A 39 3.49 10.57 -12.92
N GLU A 40 2.69 11.00 -11.95
CA GLU A 40 3.11 11.88 -10.86
C GLU A 40 3.87 11.16 -9.75
N ARG A 41 3.96 9.82 -9.81
CA ARG A 41 4.72 9.04 -8.85
C ARG A 41 6.21 9.21 -9.11
N ASN A 42 6.91 9.80 -8.14
CA ASN A 42 8.37 9.88 -8.15
C ASN A 42 9.01 8.50 -8.37
N LEU A 43 9.97 8.38 -9.28
CA LEU A 43 10.57 7.11 -9.69
C LEU A 43 12.03 6.96 -9.23
N LEU A 44 12.72 8.08 -9.06
CA LEU A 44 14.14 8.07 -8.74
C LEU A 44 14.34 8.09 -7.23
N GLN A 45 15.22 7.23 -6.75
CA GLN A 45 15.63 7.18 -5.35
C GLN A 45 17.08 7.66 -5.24
N VAL A 46 17.30 8.74 -4.50
CA VAL A 46 18.63 9.32 -4.27
C VAL A 46 18.92 9.43 -2.77
N GLY A 47 20.19 9.51 -2.40
CA GLY A 47 20.63 9.60 -1.00
C GLY A 47 21.11 8.26 -0.42
N LYS A 48 21.04 8.14 0.91
CA LYS A 48 21.59 6.99 1.66
C LYS A 48 20.48 6.16 2.30
N PRO A 49 20.71 4.87 2.59
CA PRO A 49 19.77 4.06 3.38
C PRO A 49 19.29 4.78 4.64
N GLY A 50 17.98 4.96 4.78
CA GLY A 50 17.36 5.67 5.91
C GLY A 50 17.17 7.19 5.72
N ALA A 51 17.69 7.77 4.64
CA ALA A 51 17.53 9.17 4.27
C ALA A 51 17.42 9.29 2.74
N TYR A 52 16.44 8.60 2.17
CA TYR A 52 16.17 8.66 0.74
C TYR A 52 15.26 9.82 0.39
N GLU A 53 15.61 10.50 -0.69
CA GLU A 53 14.72 11.43 -1.39
C GLU A 53 14.21 10.74 -2.65
N PHE A 54 12.91 10.88 -2.90
CA PHE A 54 12.29 10.38 -4.12
C PHE A 54 12.02 11.55 -5.05
N LEU A 55 12.52 11.48 -6.27
CA LEU A 55 12.42 12.55 -7.28
C LEU A 55 11.57 12.11 -8.48
N PRO A 56 10.95 13.06 -9.21
CA PRO A 56 10.26 12.76 -10.46
C PRO A 56 11.18 12.03 -11.44
N GLY A 57 10.63 11.06 -12.18
CA GLY A 57 11.34 10.42 -13.30
C GLY A 57 11.23 11.23 -14.58
N THR A 58 12.05 10.91 -15.58
CA THR A 58 11.87 11.46 -16.94
C THR A 58 10.63 10.84 -17.62
N PRO A 59 10.06 11.47 -18.67
CA PRO A 59 8.96 10.89 -19.43
C PRO A 59 9.24 9.47 -19.94
N GLU A 60 10.49 9.20 -20.35
CA GLU A 60 10.93 7.88 -20.82
C GLU A 60 10.93 6.85 -19.69
N GLN A 61 11.34 7.25 -18.48
CA GLN A 61 11.29 6.38 -17.30
C GLN A 61 9.84 6.06 -16.90
N VAL A 62 8.94 7.05 -16.96
CA VAL A 62 7.52 6.85 -16.69
C VAL A 62 6.90 5.89 -17.70
N ALA A 63 7.15 6.09 -18.99
CA ALA A 63 6.67 5.20 -20.05
C ALA A 63 7.22 3.77 -19.89
N LEU A 64 8.51 3.63 -19.61
CA LEU A 64 9.15 2.34 -19.35
C LEU A 64 8.50 1.61 -18.18
N VAL A 65 8.25 2.30 -17.06
CA VAL A 65 7.61 1.71 -15.88
C VAL A 65 6.17 1.27 -16.18
N ASP A 66 5.37 2.10 -16.86
CA ASP A 66 3.99 1.72 -17.22
C ASP A 66 3.97 0.49 -18.14
N GLU A 67 4.73 0.52 -19.25
CA GLU A 67 4.77 -0.55 -20.24
C GLU A 67 5.27 -1.87 -19.64
N THR A 68 6.40 -1.82 -18.92
CA THR A 68 7.02 -3.01 -18.34
C THR A 68 6.11 -3.63 -17.27
N THR A 69 5.49 -2.79 -16.42
CA THR A 69 4.59 -3.28 -15.37
C THR A 69 3.36 -3.94 -15.97
N ARG A 70 2.75 -3.36 -17.01
CA ARG A 70 1.60 -3.94 -17.71
C ARG A 70 1.95 -5.26 -18.37
N THR A 71 3.03 -5.28 -19.15
CA THR A 71 3.49 -6.47 -19.86
C THR A 71 3.75 -7.64 -18.90
N ALA A 72 4.46 -7.38 -17.80
CA ALA A 72 4.72 -8.40 -16.78
C ALA A 72 3.44 -8.88 -16.09
N SER A 73 2.51 -7.96 -15.78
CA SER A 73 1.24 -8.30 -15.11
C SER A 73 0.34 -9.17 -16.02
N ILE A 74 0.27 -8.86 -17.31
CA ILE A 74 -0.48 -9.64 -18.31
C ILE A 74 0.11 -11.05 -18.41
N ALA A 75 1.42 -11.17 -18.65
CA ALA A 75 2.08 -12.46 -18.80
C ALA A 75 1.92 -13.34 -17.55
N ALA A 76 2.03 -12.76 -16.36
CA ALA A 76 1.82 -13.48 -15.10
C ALA A 76 0.37 -13.95 -14.93
N PHE A 77 -0.62 -13.12 -15.32
CA PHE A 77 -2.01 -13.51 -15.23
C PHE A 77 -2.39 -14.59 -16.24
N GLU A 78 -1.85 -14.54 -17.46
CA GLU A 78 -2.01 -15.60 -18.45
C GLU A 78 -1.42 -16.93 -17.96
N ALA A 79 -0.22 -16.90 -17.36
CA ALA A 79 0.37 -18.08 -16.74
C ALA A 79 -0.50 -18.64 -15.59
N TYR A 80 -1.04 -17.75 -14.75
CA TYR A 80 -1.98 -18.11 -13.69
C TYR A 80 -3.23 -18.80 -14.24
N GLN A 81 -3.86 -18.24 -15.27
CA GLN A 81 -5.06 -18.82 -15.91
C GLN A 81 -4.77 -20.19 -16.53
N ARG A 82 -3.65 -20.32 -17.27
CA ARG A 82 -3.23 -21.62 -17.84
C ARG A 82 -3.05 -22.71 -16.78
N MET A 83 -2.52 -22.35 -15.61
CA MET A 83 -2.40 -23.30 -14.49
C MET A 83 -3.77 -23.69 -13.93
N LEU A 84 -4.69 -22.74 -13.77
CA LEU A 84 -6.05 -23.03 -13.32
C LEU A 84 -6.81 -23.92 -14.31
N GLU A 85 -6.72 -23.64 -15.61
CA GLU A 85 -7.32 -24.44 -16.68
C GLU A 85 -6.77 -25.86 -16.72
N ALA A 86 -5.49 -26.04 -16.36
CA ALA A 86 -4.85 -27.34 -16.20
C ALA A 86 -5.21 -28.05 -14.88
N GLY A 87 -6.09 -27.49 -14.05
CA GLY A 87 -6.53 -28.09 -12.78
C GLY A 87 -5.56 -27.92 -11.61
N VAL A 88 -4.56 -27.04 -11.73
CA VAL A 88 -3.65 -26.73 -10.61
C VAL A 88 -4.42 -26.02 -9.50
N ALA A 89 -4.20 -26.43 -8.25
CA ALA A 89 -4.84 -25.82 -7.09
C ALA A 89 -4.56 -24.30 -7.02
N ARG A 90 -5.57 -23.50 -6.70
CA ARG A 90 -5.49 -22.02 -6.65
C ARG A 90 -4.33 -21.52 -5.78
N GLU A 91 -4.09 -22.19 -4.66
CA GLU A 91 -3.03 -21.79 -3.73
C GLU A 91 -1.61 -21.94 -4.30
N VAL A 92 -1.45 -22.85 -5.27
CA VAL A 92 -0.23 -23.09 -6.03
C VAL A 92 -0.20 -22.21 -7.28
N ALA A 93 -1.28 -22.16 -8.06
CA ALA A 93 -1.34 -21.38 -9.30
C ALA A 93 -1.00 -19.90 -9.06
N ARG A 94 -1.50 -19.31 -7.97
CA ARG A 94 -1.31 -17.89 -7.65
C ARG A 94 0.14 -17.48 -7.36
N ILE A 95 1.08 -18.41 -7.18
CA ILE A 95 2.47 -18.07 -6.81
C ILE A 95 3.20 -17.29 -7.90
N VAL A 96 2.71 -17.34 -9.15
CA VAL A 96 3.27 -16.56 -10.26
C VAL A 96 2.77 -15.12 -10.30
N LEU A 97 1.73 -14.79 -9.53
CA LEU A 97 1.14 -13.45 -9.55
C LEU A 97 2.05 -12.44 -8.84
N PRO A 98 2.32 -11.29 -9.47
CA PRO A 98 3.20 -10.26 -8.90
C PRO A 98 2.58 -9.56 -7.70
N LEU A 99 3.42 -8.94 -6.86
CA LEU A 99 3.00 -8.22 -5.66
C LEU A 99 2.13 -6.98 -5.94
N ASN A 100 2.09 -6.49 -7.18
CA ASN A 100 1.26 -5.36 -7.59
C ASN A 100 -0.21 -5.76 -7.86
N ILE A 101 -0.58 -7.04 -7.79
CA ILE A 101 -1.99 -7.45 -7.87
C ILE A 101 -2.78 -6.87 -6.68
N PHE A 102 -3.98 -6.38 -6.94
CA PHE A 102 -4.88 -5.87 -5.93
C PHE A 102 -5.48 -7.00 -5.09
N SER A 103 -5.58 -6.75 -3.80
CA SER A 103 -6.36 -7.51 -2.84
C SER A 103 -7.36 -6.58 -2.15
N SER A 104 -8.26 -7.17 -1.36
CA SER A 104 -9.22 -6.42 -0.56
C SER A 104 -9.22 -6.92 0.88
N MET A 105 -9.36 -6.00 1.84
CA MET A 105 -9.46 -6.36 3.25
C MET A 105 -10.38 -5.46 4.05
N TYR A 106 -10.91 -6.01 5.14
CA TYR A 106 -11.32 -5.22 6.29
C TYR A 106 -10.14 -5.07 7.24
N VAL A 107 -9.89 -3.84 7.67
CA VAL A 107 -8.95 -3.50 8.74
C VAL A 107 -9.70 -2.70 9.79
N THR A 108 -9.56 -3.11 11.05
CA THR A 108 -10.16 -2.42 12.21
C THR A 108 -9.06 -2.02 13.18
N VAL A 109 -9.12 -0.76 13.62
CA VAL A 109 -8.21 -0.17 14.60
C VAL A 109 -9.01 0.75 15.53
N ASN A 110 -8.57 0.88 16.78
CA ASN A 110 -9.01 1.98 17.63
C ASN A 110 -8.21 3.26 17.33
N ALA A 111 -8.63 4.41 17.88
CA ALA A 111 -7.98 5.69 17.61
C ALA A 111 -6.50 5.74 18.02
N ARG A 112 -6.12 5.07 19.13
CA ARG A 112 -4.72 5.00 19.58
C ARG A 112 -3.84 4.27 18.56
N SER A 113 -4.29 3.11 18.09
CA SER A 113 -3.60 2.35 17.06
C SER A 113 -3.57 3.09 15.72
N LEU A 114 -4.65 3.80 15.37
CA LEU A 114 -4.68 4.64 14.17
C LEU A 114 -3.65 5.78 14.25
N MET A 115 -3.55 6.48 15.38
CA MET A 115 -2.52 7.52 15.56
C MET A 115 -1.12 6.94 15.39
N ASN A 116 -0.84 5.77 15.98
CA ASN A 116 0.46 5.09 15.78
C ASN A 116 0.69 4.71 14.31
N PHE A 117 -0.35 4.25 13.61
CA PHE A 117 -0.30 3.98 12.18
C PHE A 117 0.07 5.24 11.40
N LEU A 118 -0.60 6.37 11.66
CA LEU A 118 -0.37 7.64 10.98
C LEU A 118 1.04 8.21 11.27
N SER A 119 1.54 8.09 12.50
CA SER A 119 2.92 8.49 12.86
C SER A 119 3.98 7.80 12.00
N LEU A 120 3.72 6.56 11.57
CA LEU A 120 4.66 5.75 10.80
C LEU A 120 4.36 5.74 9.30
N ARG A 121 3.11 6.02 8.90
CA ARG A 121 2.62 5.87 7.53
C ARG A 121 2.26 7.18 6.85
N THR A 122 2.64 8.32 7.41
CA THR A 122 2.54 9.64 6.74
C THR A 122 3.85 10.41 6.87
N LYS A 123 4.20 11.14 5.81
CA LYS A 123 5.22 12.18 5.82
C LYS A 123 4.52 13.52 6.05
N ARG A 124 4.83 14.17 7.17
CA ARG A 124 4.30 15.50 7.54
C ARG A 124 5.43 16.33 8.12
N GLU A 125 5.43 17.60 7.78
CA GLU A 125 6.33 18.56 8.41
C GLU A 125 5.93 18.76 9.89
N GLY A 126 6.91 19.03 10.76
CA GLY A 126 6.67 19.25 12.18
C GLY A 126 6.39 17.99 13.02
N THR A 127 6.47 16.79 12.44
CA THR A 127 6.43 15.53 13.21
C THR A 127 7.65 15.42 14.12
N HIS A 128 7.47 14.99 15.37
CA HIS A 128 8.57 14.78 16.30
C HIS A 128 9.53 13.67 15.83
N PHE A 129 8.99 12.59 15.25
CA PHE A 129 9.75 11.53 14.59
C PHE A 129 9.38 11.45 13.10
N PRO A 130 10.19 12.03 12.20
CA PRO A 130 9.94 11.94 10.76
C PRO A 130 9.90 10.49 10.28
N SER A 131 8.89 10.17 9.47
CA SER A 131 8.75 8.88 8.81
C SER A 131 8.83 9.03 7.29
N PHE A 132 9.30 7.98 6.61
CA PHE A 132 9.49 7.92 5.17
C PHE A 132 8.76 6.71 4.58
N PRO A 133 7.42 6.65 4.71
CA PRO A 133 6.65 5.53 4.17
C PRO A 133 6.73 5.50 2.65
N GLN A 134 6.54 4.31 2.08
CA GLN A 134 6.26 4.19 0.66
C GLN A 134 4.98 4.99 0.33
N ARG A 135 4.96 5.69 -0.81
CA ARG A 135 3.84 6.58 -1.20
C ARG A 135 2.50 5.85 -1.21
N GLU A 136 2.49 4.60 -1.65
CA GLU A 136 1.24 3.85 -1.82
C GLU A 136 0.55 3.50 -0.48
N ILE A 137 1.29 3.20 0.58
CA ILE A 137 0.68 3.07 1.92
C ILE A 137 0.32 4.42 2.52
N GLU A 138 1.09 5.46 2.21
CA GLU A 138 0.77 6.83 2.62
C GLU A 138 -0.56 7.31 2.02
N MET A 139 -0.85 7.00 0.76
CA MET A 139 -2.16 7.29 0.14
C MET A 139 -3.32 6.64 0.89
N CYS A 140 -3.11 5.44 1.43
CA CYS A 140 -4.11 4.78 2.28
C CYS A 140 -4.23 5.47 3.64
N ALA A 141 -3.08 5.83 4.24
CA ALA A 141 -3.03 6.55 5.50
C ALA A 141 -3.73 7.91 5.44
N GLU A 142 -3.53 8.68 4.36
CA GLU A 142 -4.20 9.96 4.11
C GLU A 142 -5.73 9.82 4.09
N LYS A 143 -6.26 8.78 3.46
CA LYS A 143 -7.70 8.50 3.44
C LYS A 143 -8.23 8.11 4.82
N MET A 144 -7.49 7.29 5.56
CA MET A 144 -7.85 6.94 6.95
C MET A 144 -7.79 8.15 7.89
N GLU A 145 -6.80 9.02 7.69
CA GLU A 145 -6.61 10.26 8.45
C GLU A 145 -7.76 11.26 8.20
N ASN A 146 -8.23 11.38 6.96
CA ASN A 146 -9.39 12.22 6.64
C ASN A 146 -10.63 11.78 7.41
N ALA A 147 -10.91 10.47 7.45
CA ALA A 147 -12.02 9.93 8.23
C ALA A 147 -11.82 10.15 9.75
N PHE A 148 -10.58 10.01 10.25
CA PHE A 148 -10.25 10.30 11.65
C PHE A 148 -10.49 11.76 12.03
N ARG A 149 -10.06 12.69 11.16
CA ARG A 149 -10.28 14.13 11.35
C ARG A 149 -11.77 14.48 11.41
N GLU A 150 -12.58 13.87 10.57
CA GLU A 150 -14.04 14.10 10.55
C GLU A 150 -14.73 13.54 11.79
N LEU A 151 -14.38 12.32 12.21
CA LEU A 151 -15.04 11.63 13.32
C LEU A 151 -14.56 12.06 14.70
N MET A 152 -13.29 12.47 14.83
CA MET A 152 -12.65 12.81 16.11
C MET A 152 -11.79 14.08 16.00
N PRO A 153 -12.37 15.23 15.62
CA PRO A 153 -11.62 16.43 15.27
C PRO A 153 -10.74 16.97 16.41
N LEU A 154 -11.22 16.89 17.67
CA LEU A 154 -10.44 17.33 18.83
C LEU A 154 -9.22 16.43 19.10
N THR A 155 -9.39 15.12 18.98
CA THR A 155 -8.29 14.15 19.12
C THR A 155 -7.29 14.32 17.98
N TYR A 156 -7.76 14.51 16.74
CA TYR A 156 -6.93 14.81 15.59
C TYR A 156 -6.11 16.09 15.79
N ALA A 157 -6.74 17.19 16.25
CA ALA A 157 -6.04 18.44 16.52
C ALA A 157 -4.98 18.26 17.61
N ALA A 158 -5.31 17.58 18.71
CA ALA A 158 -4.37 17.29 19.78
C ALA A 158 -3.20 16.41 19.30
N PHE A 159 -3.45 15.37 18.50
CA PHE A 159 -2.42 14.54 17.91
C PHE A 159 -1.42 15.36 17.07
N ASN A 160 -1.91 16.27 16.23
CA ASN A 160 -1.06 17.14 15.41
C ASN A 160 -0.27 18.15 16.24
N ALA A 161 -0.92 18.81 17.21
CA ALA A 161 -0.27 19.79 18.08
C ALA A 161 0.85 19.18 18.94
N ASN A 162 0.77 17.89 19.23
CA ASN A 162 1.74 17.15 20.05
C ASN A 162 2.73 16.33 19.18
N GLY A 163 3.10 16.86 18.01
CA GLY A 163 4.17 16.30 17.18
C GLY A 163 3.83 14.98 16.50
N ARG A 164 2.53 14.65 16.38
CA ARG A 164 2.02 13.43 15.74
C ARG A 164 2.58 12.14 16.36
N VAL A 165 2.74 12.13 17.68
CA VAL A 165 3.12 10.95 18.47
C VAL A 165 1.86 10.33 19.07
N ALA A 166 1.69 9.02 18.92
CA ALA A 166 0.58 8.32 19.56
C ALA A 166 0.76 8.32 21.09
N PRO A 167 -0.29 8.63 21.88
CA PRO A 167 -0.25 8.59 23.33
C PRO A 167 -0.13 7.16 23.88
#